data_AF-A0A848UFV0-F1
#
_entry.id   AF-A0A848UFV0-F1
#
_cell.length_a   1.000
_cell.length_b   1.000
_cell.length_c   1.000
_cell.angle_alpha   90.00
_cell.angle_beta   90.00
_cell.angle_gamma   90.00
#
_symmetry.space_group_name_H-M   'P 1'
#
loop_
_entity.id
_entity.type
_entity.pdbx_description
1 polymer ?
#
loop_
_entity_poly.entity_id
_entity_poly.type
_entity_poly.pdbx_seq_one_letter_code
_entity_poly.pdbx_strand_id
1 'polypeptide(L)' 'MTDAAPPVSPDSLSRFVAQALTAQGVPELDAAKVAGLMVEADVFGYGTHGVFRLRQYLARLRGGGCNPRATIK' A
#
# COMPACT_ATOMS: atom_id res chain seq x y z
N MET A 1 25.67 -12.07 -12.50
CA MET A 1 24.28 -11.74 -12.87
C MET A 1 23.44 -12.02 -11.65
N THR A 2 22.92 -10.98 -11.00
CA THR A 2 22.19 -11.11 -9.74
C THR A 2 20.94 -11.92 -9.97
N ASP A 3 20.76 -12.99 -9.18
CA ASP A 3 19.53 -13.77 -9.16
C ASP A 3 18.37 -12.83 -8.78
N ALA A 4 17.48 -12.57 -9.74
CA ALA A 4 16.35 -11.68 -9.52
C ALA A 4 15.33 -12.43 -8.67
N ALA A 5 14.90 -11.82 -7.57
CA ALA A 5 13.86 -12.40 -6.73
C ALA A 5 12.62 -12.78 -7.58
N PRO A 6 11.95 -13.90 -7.26
CA PRO A 6 10.79 -14.35 -8.02
C PRO A 6 9.68 -13.30 -8.02
N PRO A 7 8.91 -13.17 -9.11
CA PRO A 7 7.82 -12.22 -9.19
C PRO A 7 6.74 -12.52 -8.14
N VAL A 8 6.14 -11.47 -7.58
CA VAL A 8 5.03 -11.57 -6.63
C VAL A 8 3.72 -11.33 -7.39
N SER A 9 2.71 -12.18 -7.18
CA SER A 9 1.39 -11.98 -7.79
C SER A 9 0.75 -10.65 -7.31
N PRO A 10 0.05 -9.89 -8.19
CA PRO A 10 -0.65 -8.67 -7.80
C PRO A 10 -1.60 -8.86 -6.62
N ASP A 11 -2.37 -9.95 -6.59
CA ASP A 11 -3.33 -10.23 -5.51
C ASP A 11 -2.66 -10.42 -4.15
N SER A 12 -1.55 -11.16 -4.10
CA SER A 12 -0.79 -11.34 -2.85
C SER A 12 -0.13 -10.04 -2.40
N LEU A 13 0.37 -9.23 -3.33
CA LEU A 13 0.94 -7.93 -3.02
C LEU A 13 -0.13 -6.97 -2.50
N SER A 14 -1.32 -6.95 -3.10
CA SER A 14 -2.45 -6.14 -2.68
C SER A 14 -2.93 -6.53 -1.27
N ARG A 15 -3.08 -7.85 -1.00
CA ARG A 15 -3.42 -8.34 0.35
C ARG A 15 -2.39 -7.91 1.39
N PHE A 16 -1.10 -8.01 1.08
CA PHE A 16 -0.03 -7.57 1.99
C PHE A 16 -0.13 -6.07 2.30
N VAL A 17 -0.31 -5.23 1.28
CA VAL A 17 -0.43 -3.77 1.45
C VAL A 17 -1.68 -3.42 2.28
N ALA A 18 -2.82 -4.05 1.98
CA ALA A 18 -4.07 -3.82 2.72
C ALA A 18 -3.94 -4.23 4.20
N GLN A 19 -3.31 -5.37 4.48
CA GLN A 19 -3.02 -5.81 5.85
C GLN A 19 -2.09 -4.83 6.59
N ALA A 20 -1.04 -4.33 5.92
CA ALA A 20 -0.13 -3.37 6.51
C ALA A 20 -0.83 -2.06 6.88
N LEU A 21 -1.72 -1.55 6.02
CA LEU A 21 -2.52 -0.35 6.29
C LEU A 21 -3.56 -0.58 7.39
N THR A 22 -4.24 -1.73 7.38
CA THR A 22 -5.22 -2.12 8.41
C THR A 22 -4.57 -2.22 9.78
N ALA A 23 -3.35 -2.75 9.86
CA ALA A 23 -2.55 -2.78 11.09
C ALA A 23 -2.18 -1.38 11.61
N GLN A 24 -2.35 -0.32 10.81
CA GLN A 24 -2.22 1.09 11.24
C GLN A 24 -3.57 1.77 11.51
N GLY A 25 -4.66 1.00 11.60
CA GLY A 25 -5.99 1.48 11.97
C GLY A 25 -6.86 1.99 10.82
N VAL A 26 -6.40 1.87 9.57
CA VAL A 26 -7.18 2.17 8.37
C VAL A 26 -8.30 1.14 8.22
N PRO A 27 -9.56 1.53 7.96
CA PRO A 27 -10.65 0.58 7.68
C PRO A 27 -10.33 -0.34 6.51
N GLU A 28 -10.74 -1.61 6.60
CA GLU A 28 -10.40 -2.64 5.60
C GLU A 28 -10.77 -2.25 4.16
N LEU A 29 -11.95 -1.64 3.98
CA LEU A 29 -12.40 -1.19 2.65
C LEU A 29 -11.51 -0.08 2.07
N ASP A 30 -11.04 0.83 2.89
CA ASP A 30 -10.17 1.91 2.44
C ASP A 30 -8.73 1.41 2.23
N ALA A 31 -8.26 0.51 3.11
CA ALA A 31 -6.99 -0.18 2.94
C ALA A 31 -6.93 -0.99 1.64
N ALA A 32 -8.02 -1.69 1.28
CA ALA A 32 -8.12 -2.44 0.03
C ALA A 32 -8.07 -1.53 -1.20
N LYS A 33 -8.73 -0.36 -1.17
CA LYS A 33 -8.66 0.63 -2.26
C LYS A 33 -7.24 1.16 -2.45
N VAL A 34 -6.58 1.57 -1.36
CA VAL A 34 -5.20 2.07 -1.42
C VAL A 34 -4.26 0.98 -1.95
N ALA A 35 -4.39 -0.26 -1.45
CA ALA A 35 -3.62 -1.39 -1.92
C ALA A 35 -3.78 -1.66 -3.42
N GLY A 36 -5.02 -1.65 -3.92
CA GLY A 36 -5.31 -1.81 -5.34
C GLY A 36 -4.59 -0.76 -6.20
N LEU A 37 -4.70 0.52 -5.84
CA LEU A 37 -4.06 1.62 -6.57
C LEU A 37 -2.53 1.54 -6.55
N MET A 38 -1.94 1.17 -5.41
CA MET A 38 -0.48 1.01 -5.31
C MET A 38 0.02 -0.15 -6.17
N VAL A 39 -0.68 -1.28 -6.16
CA VAL A 39 -0.31 -2.45 -6.98
C VAL A 39 -0.53 -2.19 -8.47
N GLU A 40 -1.62 -1.50 -8.83
CA GLU A 40 -1.88 -1.08 -10.20
C GLU A 40 -0.75 -0.17 -10.73
N ALA A 41 -0.26 0.77 -9.91
CA ALA A 41 0.88 1.59 -10.27
C ALA A 41 2.16 0.76 -10.51
N ASP A 42 2.42 -0.28 -9.72
CA ASP A 42 3.55 -1.19 -9.96
C ASP A 42 3.34 -2.01 -11.25
N VAL A 43 2.13 -2.51 -11.52
CA VAL A 43 1.79 -3.27 -12.74
C VAL A 43 1.98 -2.42 -13.99
N PHE A 44 1.63 -1.14 -13.95
CA PHE A 44 1.85 -0.21 -15.06
C PHE A 44 3.28 0.33 -15.16
N GLY A 45 4.19 -0.05 -14.25
CA GLY A 45 5.58 0.40 -14.25
C GLY A 45 5.80 1.80 -13.69
N TYR A 46 4.81 2.40 -13.03
CA TYR A 46 4.93 3.67 -12.32
C TYR A 46 5.53 3.49 -10.92
N GLY A 47 6.73 2.90 -10.84
CA GLY A 47 7.35 2.47 -9.58
C GLY A 47 7.55 3.58 -8.53
N THR A 48 7.46 4.86 -8.90
CA THR A 48 7.47 5.99 -7.95
C THR A 48 6.15 6.19 -7.21
N HIS A 49 5.08 5.48 -7.58
CA HIS A 49 3.72 5.61 -7.04
C HIS A 49 3.15 4.29 -6.49
N GLY A 50 3.80 3.14 -6.73
CA GLY A 50 3.34 1.86 -6.23
C GLY A 50 3.79 1.51 -4.81
N VAL A 51 4.01 0.22 -4.53
CA VAL A 51 4.30 -0.31 -3.18
C VAL A 51 5.57 0.29 -2.57
N PHE A 52 6.47 0.83 -3.39
CA PHE A 52 7.60 1.68 -2.94
C PHE A 52 7.19 2.75 -1.91
N ARG A 53 5.98 3.33 -2.03
CA ARG A 53 5.47 4.37 -1.13
C ARG A 53 4.95 3.84 0.21
N LEU A 54 4.76 2.53 0.37
CA LEU A 54 4.13 1.95 1.55
C LEU A 54 4.86 2.36 2.84
N ARG A 55 6.19 2.28 2.86
CA ARG A 55 6.99 2.69 4.03
C ARG A 55 6.67 4.13 4.47
N GLN A 56 6.56 5.04 3.50
CA GLN A 56 6.25 6.44 3.77
C GLN A 56 4.83 6.60 4.31
N TYR A 57 3.85 5.91 3.74
CA TYR A 57 2.44 5.98 4.19
C TYR A 57 2.29 5.46 5.62
N LEU A 58 2.89 4.30 5.93
CA LEU A 58 2.88 3.74 7.28
C LEU A 58 3.57 4.67 8.30
N ALA A 59 4.67 5.35 7.90
CA ALA A 59 5.32 6.33 8.78
C ALA A 59 4.43 7.54 9.07
N ARG A 60 3.69 8.05 8.07
CA ARG A 60 2.76 9.18 8.28
C ARG A 60 1.56 8.78 9.12
N LEU A 61 1.02 7.57 8.96
CA LEU A 61 -0.06 7.05 9.80
C LEU A 61 0.40 6.95 11.27
N ARG A 62 1.58 6.33 11.53
CA ARG A 62 2.14 6.28 12.89
C ARG A 62 2.40 7.65 13.51
N GLY A 63 2.89 8.59 12.70
CA GLY A 63 3.23 9.94 13.14
C GLY A 63 2.05 10.90 13.22
N GLY A 64 0.81 10.45 12.99
CA GLY A 64 -0.37 11.32 12.99
C GLY A 64 -0.46 12.30 11.81
N GLY A 65 0.42 12.16 10.80
CA GLY A 65 0.43 12.99 9.60
C GLY A 65 -0.68 12.65 8.58
N CYS A 66 -1.39 11.55 8.79
CA CYS A 66 -2.59 11.15 8.05
C CYS A 66 -3.65 10.61 9.03
N ASN A 67 -4.92 11.00 8.85
CA ASN A 67 -6.02 10.44 9.62
C ASN A 67 -6.45 9.10 9.01
N PRO A 68 -6.28 7.95 9.71
CA PRO A 68 -6.62 6.63 9.19
C PRO A 68 -8.13 6.42 8.99
N ARG A 69 -8.98 7.21 9.65
CA ARG A 69 -10.44 7.08 9.68
C ARG A 69 -11.11 8.39 9.32
N ALA A 70 -10.59 9.08 8.31
CA ALA A 70 -11.12 10.36 7.87
C ALA A 70 -12.58 10.25 7.43
N THR A 71 -13.41 11.18 7.89
CA THR A 71 -14.76 11.38 7.35
C THR A 71 -14.73 12.65 6.52
N ILE A 72 -14.85 12.51 5.20
CA ILE A 72 -14.85 13.64 4.26
C ILE A 72 -16.23 14.30 4.33
N LYS A 73 -16.28 15.63 4.32
CA LYS A 73 -17.50 16.44 4.30
C LYS A 73 -17.77 16.98 2.90
#